data_AF-A0A969YZU3-F1
#
_entry.id   AF-A0A969YZU3-F1
#
_cell.length_a   1.000
_cell.length_b   1.000
_cell.length_c   1.000
_cell.angle_alpha   90.00
_cell.angle_beta   90.00
_cell.angle_gamma   90.00
#
_symmetry.space_group_name_H-M   'P 1'
#
loop_
_entity.id
_entity.type
_entity.pdbx_description
1 polymer ?
#
loop_
_entity_poly.entity_id
_entity_poly.type
_entity_poly.pdbx_seq_one_letter_code
_entity_poly.pdbx_strand_id
1 'polypeptide(L)'
;MRIASRILVIHFFAILAVWLSTYIVGLDIFMSLLYIVVISIEIYSLKNENKKIKWLSGILWLAIPLLLSILTIFKLYSLGIFLLVFWFTPIIPLISLKTYFFANYPLYYYILVGLPFILILYFYLLANLLKKDN
;
A
#
# COMPACT_ATOMS: atom_id res chain seq x y z
N MET A 1 19.89 -0.71 -3.73
CA MET A 1 18.84 -0.94 -4.76
C MET A 1 18.13 -2.27 -4.59
N ARG A 2 18.82 -3.37 -4.25
CA ARG A 2 18.24 -4.72 -4.07
C ARG A 2 16.98 -4.80 -3.18
N ILE A 3 16.90 -4.02 -2.09
CA ILE A 3 15.76 -4.10 -1.16
C ILE A 3 14.53 -3.37 -1.71
N ALA A 4 14.71 -2.19 -2.32
CA ALA A 4 13.61 -1.47 -2.98
C ALA A 4 12.99 -2.28 -4.12
N SER A 5 13.81 -3.00 -4.90
CA SER A 5 13.30 -3.90 -5.94
C SER A 5 12.52 -5.09 -5.34
N ARG A 6 12.91 -5.60 -4.16
CA ARG A 6 12.17 -6.68 -3.48
C ARG A 6 10.79 -6.22 -3.05
N ILE A 7 10.67 -5.02 -2.48
CA ILE A 7 9.37 -4.41 -2.12
C ILE A 7 8.44 -4.33 -3.34
N LEU A 8 8.95 -3.84 -4.48
CA LEU A 8 8.17 -3.75 -5.71
C LEU A 8 7.77 -5.13 -6.22
N VAL A 9 8.69 -6.10 -6.23
CA VAL A 9 8.40 -7.48 -6.64
C VAL A 9 7.32 -8.10 -5.76
N ILE A 10 7.43 -7.99 -4.44
CA ILE A 10 6.40 -8.45 -3.49
C ILE A 10 5.06 -7.80 -3.82
N HIS A 11 5.05 -6.49 -4.07
CA HIS A 11 3.84 -5.73 -4.37
C HIS A 11 3.17 -6.21 -5.67
N PHE A 12 3.92 -6.39 -6.75
CA PHE A 12 3.38 -6.90 -8.01
C PHE A 12 2.85 -8.32 -7.89
N PHE A 13 3.55 -9.21 -7.18
CA PHE A 13 3.04 -10.57 -6.92
C PHE A 13 1.80 -10.54 -6.04
N ALA A 14 1.71 -9.63 -5.08
CA ALA A 14 0.53 -9.48 -4.23
C ALA A 14 -0.69 -8.99 -5.02
N ILE A 15 -0.51 -8.11 -6.02
CA ILE A 15 -1.59 -7.70 -6.92
C ILE A 15 -2.16 -8.93 -7.64
N LEU A 16 -1.28 -9.76 -8.21
CA LEU A 16 -1.70 -10.99 -8.90
C LEU A 16 -2.35 -11.99 -7.95
N ALA A 17 -1.77 -12.20 -6.76
CA ALA A 17 -2.29 -13.14 -5.78
C ALA A 17 -3.69 -12.74 -5.31
N VAL A 18 -3.89 -11.46 -4.95
CA VAL A 18 -5.21 -10.97 -4.53
C VAL A 18 -6.19 -11.00 -5.69
N TRP A 19 -5.78 -10.61 -6.90
CA TRP A 19 -6.65 -10.69 -8.07
C TRP A 19 -7.12 -12.12 -8.37
N LEU A 20 -6.21 -13.10 -8.40
CA LEU A 20 -6.55 -14.51 -8.58
C LEU A 20 -7.41 -15.07 -7.45
N SER A 21 -7.24 -14.56 -6.23
CA SER A 21 -8.05 -15.02 -5.09
C SER A 21 -9.49 -14.52 -5.09
N THR A 22 -9.85 -13.52 -5.93
CA THR A 22 -11.24 -13.05 -6.03
C THR A 22 -12.23 -14.12 -6.49
N TYR A 23 -11.75 -15.17 -7.14
CA TYR A 23 -12.56 -16.33 -7.56
C TYR A 23 -12.92 -17.28 -6.40
N ILE A 24 -12.33 -17.10 -5.21
CA ILE A 24 -12.56 -17.95 -4.03
C ILE A 24 -13.00 -17.05 -2.88
N VAL A 25 -14.22 -17.29 -2.37
CA VAL A 25 -14.83 -16.46 -1.32
C VAL A 25 -13.92 -16.36 -0.09
N GLY A 26 -13.53 -15.13 0.27
CA GLY A 26 -12.73 -14.82 1.45
C GLY A 26 -11.22 -15.08 1.33
N LEU A 27 -10.75 -15.69 0.22
CA LEU A 27 -9.33 -15.91 0.01
C LEU A 27 -8.59 -14.59 -0.30
N ASP A 28 -9.28 -13.63 -0.90
CA ASP A 28 -8.81 -12.27 -1.13
C ASP A 28 -8.47 -11.53 0.16
N ILE A 29 -9.32 -11.63 1.18
CA ILE A 29 -9.06 -11.08 2.51
C ILE A 29 -7.81 -11.73 3.11
N PHE A 30 -7.70 -13.07 3.04
CA PHE A 30 -6.54 -13.79 3.54
C PHE A 30 -5.25 -13.36 2.84
N MET A 31 -5.27 -13.26 1.50
CA MET A 31 -4.12 -12.81 0.70
C MET A 31 -3.74 -11.36 1.00
N SER A 32 -4.72 -10.48 1.26
CA SER A 32 -4.47 -9.12 1.70
C SER A 32 -3.78 -9.04 3.07
N LEU A 33 -4.20 -9.87 4.03
CA LEU A 33 -3.54 -9.96 5.34
C LEU A 33 -2.11 -10.49 5.19
N LEU A 34 -1.92 -11.54 4.38
CA LEU A 34 -0.61 -12.11 4.09
C LEU A 34 0.32 -11.05 3.46
N TYR A 35 -0.20 -10.26 2.52
CA TYR A 35 0.54 -9.14 1.92
C TYR A 35 1.01 -8.14 2.98
N ILE A 36 0.14 -7.72 3.91
CA ILE A 36 0.52 -6.81 5.00
C ILE A 36 1.65 -7.43 5.85
N VAL A 37 1.58 -8.72 6.17
CA VAL A 37 2.64 -9.38 6.96
C VAL A 37 3.96 -9.42 6.19
N VAL A 38 3.94 -9.86 4.92
CA VAL A 38 5.16 -9.98 4.10
C VAL A 38 5.81 -8.62 3.87
N ILE A 39 5.01 -7.59 3.54
CA ILE A 39 5.55 -6.25 3.37
C ILE A 39 6.06 -5.68 4.70
N SER A 40 5.40 -5.96 5.84
CA SER A 40 5.88 -5.58 7.17
C SER A 40 7.28 -6.12 7.43
N ILE A 41 7.49 -7.42 7.15
CA ILE A 41 8.77 -8.10 7.37
C ILE A 41 9.86 -7.49 6.50
N GLU A 42 9.56 -7.23 5.22
CA GLU A 42 10.53 -6.63 4.30
C GLU A 42 10.87 -5.19 4.71
N ILE A 43 9.90 -4.38 5.10
CA ILE A 43 10.14 -3.01 5.61
C ILE A 43 10.93 -3.07 6.91
N TYR A 44 10.61 -3.99 7.83
CA TYR A 44 11.34 -4.17 9.07
C TYR A 44 12.79 -4.59 8.85
N SER A 45 13.08 -5.36 7.81
CA SER A 45 14.45 -5.73 7.45
C SER A 45 15.34 -4.52 7.13
N LEU A 46 14.73 -3.39 6.71
CA LEU A 46 15.44 -2.13 6.46
C LEU A 46 15.90 -1.42 7.74
N LYS A 47 15.51 -1.86 8.94
CA LYS A 47 15.78 -1.14 10.20
C LYS A 47 17.26 -0.78 10.40
N ASN A 48 18.17 -1.66 9.99
CA ASN A 48 19.62 -1.51 10.15
C ASN A 48 20.30 -0.84 8.94
N GLU A 49 19.53 -0.53 7.89
CA GLU A 49 20.05 0.11 6.69
C GLU A 49 20.22 1.62 6.89
N ASN A 50 21.06 2.23 6.05
CA ASN A 50 21.24 3.68 6.05
C ASN A 50 19.90 4.40 5.74
N LYS A 51 19.65 5.53 6.40
CA LYS A 51 18.52 6.44 6.17
C LYS A 51 18.27 6.69 4.67
N LYS A 52 19.32 6.87 3.85
CA LYS A 52 19.17 7.07 2.39
C LYS A 52 18.48 5.89 1.71
N ILE A 53 18.82 4.65 2.09
CA ILE A 53 18.24 3.42 1.51
C ILE A 53 16.77 3.27 1.94
N LYS A 54 16.46 3.56 3.22
CA LYS A 54 15.09 3.55 3.74
C LYS A 54 14.20 4.51 2.96
N TRP A 55 14.62 5.76 2.83
CA TRP A 55 13.89 6.80 2.10
C TRP A 55 13.68 6.42 0.64
N LEU A 56 14.74 5.99 -0.05
CA LEU A 56 14.64 5.63 -1.46
C LEU A 56 13.70 4.44 -1.69
N SER A 57 13.66 3.48 -0.77
CA SER A 57 12.75 2.33 -0.82
C SER A 57 11.29 2.74 -0.63
N GLY A 58 11.01 3.60 0.35
CA GLY A 58 9.67 4.15 0.58
C GLY A 58 9.17 5.00 -0.58
N ILE A 59 10.04 5.86 -1.13
CA ILE A 59 9.74 6.69 -2.30
C ILE A 59 9.43 5.80 -3.52
N LEU A 60 10.25 4.80 -3.82
CA LEU A 60 10.01 3.94 -4.98
C LEU A 60 8.69 3.16 -4.87
N TRP A 61 8.32 2.75 -3.65
CA TRP A 61 7.07 2.04 -3.42
C TRP A 61 5.83 2.95 -3.47
N LEU A 62 5.95 4.21 -3.02
CA LEU A 62 4.79 5.09 -2.81
C LEU A 62 4.74 6.32 -3.73
N ALA A 63 5.74 6.57 -4.57
CA ALA A 63 5.79 7.75 -5.44
C ALA A 63 4.60 7.81 -6.40
N ILE A 64 4.33 6.71 -7.11
CA ILE A 64 3.21 6.62 -8.06
C ILE A 64 1.86 6.83 -7.36
N PRO A 65 1.49 6.06 -6.32
CA PRO A 65 0.19 6.23 -5.68
C PRO A 65 0.05 7.58 -4.94
N LEU A 66 1.14 8.17 -4.44
CA LEU A 66 1.12 9.49 -3.84
C LEU A 66 0.82 10.58 -4.88
N LEU A 67 1.49 10.53 -6.04
CA LEU A 67 1.22 11.44 -7.15
C LEU A 67 -0.24 11.32 -7.61
N LEU A 68 -0.73 10.08 -7.80
CA LEU A 68 -2.10 9.83 -8.23
C LEU A 68 -3.12 10.36 -7.22
N SER A 69 -2.84 10.24 -5.91
CA SER A 69 -3.72 10.76 -4.87
C SER A 69 -3.78 12.28 -4.88
N ILE A 70 -2.64 12.95 -5.04
CA ILE A 70 -2.60 14.42 -5.18
C ILE A 70 -3.41 14.87 -6.40
N LEU A 71 -3.16 14.27 -7.57
CA LEU A 71 -3.90 14.60 -8.80
C LEU A 71 -5.41 14.37 -8.67
N THR A 72 -5.80 13.34 -7.92
CA THR A 72 -7.22 13.04 -7.62
C THR A 72 -7.84 14.10 -6.72
N ILE A 73 -7.14 14.52 -5.65
CA ILE A 73 -7.61 15.56 -4.73
C ILE A 73 -7.88 16.88 -5.46
N PHE A 74 -6.96 17.27 -6.35
CA PHE A 74 -7.08 18.50 -7.14
C PHE A 74 -7.96 18.35 -8.39
N LYS A 75 -8.61 17.19 -8.60
CA LYS A 75 -9.44 16.88 -9.77
C LYS A 75 -8.71 17.08 -11.11
N LEU A 76 -7.39 16.92 -11.12
CA LEU A 76 -6.53 17.11 -12.29
C LEU A 76 -6.47 15.87 -13.18
N TYR A 77 -6.93 14.72 -12.69
CA TYR A 77 -6.87 13.47 -13.43
C TYR A 77 -8.07 12.57 -13.10
N SER A 78 -8.97 12.40 -14.06
CA SER A 78 -10.22 11.65 -13.90
C SER A 78 -10.01 10.14 -13.65
N LEU A 79 -8.91 9.58 -14.13
CA LEU A 79 -8.55 8.16 -13.96
C LEU A 79 -7.72 7.88 -12.70
N GLY A 80 -7.49 8.89 -11.85
CA GLY A 80 -6.62 8.75 -10.68
C GLY A 80 -7.11 7.67 -9.71
N ILE A 81 -8.41 7.63 -9.45
CA ILE A 81 -9.03 6.60 -8.59
C ILE A 81 -8.84 5.20 -9.18
N PHE A 82 -9.03 5.03 -10.49
CA PHE A 82 -8.87 3.72 -11.13
C PHE A 82 -7.44 3.19 -10.97
N LEU A 83 -6.43 4.04 -11.18
CA LEU A 83 -5.04 3.65 -11.00
C LEU A 83 -4.68 3.41 -9.52
N LEU A 84 -5.29 4.16 -8.60
CA LEU A 84 -5.14 3.90 -7.17
C LEU A 84 -5.76 2.56 -6.75
N VAL A 85 -6.92 2.23 -7.31
CA VAL A 85 -7.57 0.92 -7.10
C VAL A 85 -6.63 -0.18 -7.56
N PHE A 86 -6.07 -0.05 -8.77
CA PHE A 86 -5.12 -1.00 -9.30
C PHE A 86 -3.89 -1.16 -8.40
N TRP A 87 -3.26 -0.06 -8.00
CA TRP A 87 -2.06 -0.09 -7.16
C TRP A 87 -2.35 -0.70 -5.78
N PHE A 88 -3.48 -0.36 -5.17
CA PHE A 88 -3.87 -0.84 -3.86
C PHE A 88 -4.72 -2.11 -3.88
N THR A 89 -4.80 -2.82 -5.01
CA THR A 89 -5.44 -4.15 -5.11
C THR A 89 -5.11 -5.06 -3.92
N PRO A 90 -3.84 -5.15 -3.45
CA PRO A 90 -3.51 -6.03 -2.34
C PRO A 90 -4.16 -5.66 -1.00
N ILE A 91 -4.66 -4.43 -0.86
CA ILE A 91 -5.24 -3.88 0.38
C ILE A 91 -6.76 -3.69 0.25
N ILE A 92 -7.28 -3.58 -0.98
CA ILE A 92 -8.71 -3.32 -1.25
C ILE A 92 -9.65 -4.21 -0.45
N PRO A 93 -9.48 -5.56 -0.42
CA PRO A 93 -10.38 -6.44 0.31
C PRO A 93 -10.58 -6.05 1.79
N LEU A 94 -9.56 -5.44 2.41
CA LEU A 94 -9.61 -5.02 3.82
C LEU A 94 -10.38 -3.71 4.02
N ILE A 95 -10.29 -2.78 3.07
CA ILE A 95 -10.97 -1.48 3.16
C ILE A 95 -12.39 -1.52 2.59
N SER A 96 -12.73 -2.54 1.80
CA SER A 96 -14.04 -2.70 1.15
C SER A 96 -14.99 -3.67 1.85
N LEU A 97 -14.64 -4.17 3.04
CA LEU A 97 -15.45 -5.15 3.79
C LEU A 97 -16.89 -4.70 4.04
N LYS A 98 -17.12 -3.39 4.18
CA LYS A 98 -18.45 -2.82 4.36
C LYS A 98 -18.58 -1.48 3.65
N THR A 99 -19.62 -1.36 2.84
CA THR A 99 -19.91 -0.13 2.11
C THR A 99 -20.63 0.85 3.02
N TYR A 100 -19.91 1.87 3.46
CA TYR A 100 -20.49 3.08 4.04
C TYR A 100 -20.47 4.19 3.01
N PHE A 101 -21.41 5.13 3.06
CA PHE A 101 -21.45 6.29 2.17
C PHE A 101 -21.15 7.57 2.93
N PHE A 102 -20.36 8.46 2.32
CA PHE A 102 -20.08 9.80 2.81
C PHE A 102 -20.07 10.77 1.63
N ALA A 103 -20.78 11.91 1.76
CA ALA A 103 -20.86 12.94 0.71
C ALA A 103 -21.05 12.40 -0.72
N ASN A 104 -21.99 11.45 -0.88
CA ASN A 104 -22.37 10.77 -2.12
C ASN A 104 -21.37 9.78 -2.72
N TYR A 105 -20.25 9.51 -2.05
CA TYR A 105 -19.29 8.49 -2.48
C TYR A 105 -19.14 7.39 -1.41
N PRO A 106 -18.86 6.14 -1.80
CA PRO A 106 -18.48 5.11 -0.84
C PRO A 106 -17.24 5.53 -0.05
N LEU A 107 -17.23 5.29 1.26
CA LEU A 107 -16.19 5.70 2.20
C LEU A 107 -14.80 5.21 1.75
N TYR A 108 -14.73 4.04 1.12
CA TYR A 108 -13.46 3.48 0.63
C TYR A 108 -12.79 4.38 -0.41
N TYR A 109 -13.51 5.24 -1.16
CA TYR A 109 -12.90 6.20 -2.08
C TYR A 109 -12.00 7.19 -1.35
N TYR A 110 -12.48 7.74 -0.23
CA TYR A 110 -11.70 8.66 0.59
C TYR A 110 -10.51 7.97 1.25
N ILE A 111 -10.72 6.74 1.74
CA ILE A 111 -9.65 5.91 2.31
C ILE A 111 -8.58 5.61 1.26
N LEU A 112 -8.98 5.31 0.02
CA LEU A 112 -8.07 4.99 -1.08
C LEU A 112 -7.16 6.19 -1.45
N VAL A 113 -7.72 7.40 -1.45
CA VAL A 113 -6.95 8.64 -1.69
C VAL A 113 -6.03 8.96 -0.50
N GLY A 114 -6.45 8.64 0.73
CA GLY A 114 -5.64 8.82 1.94
C GLY A 114 -4.56 7.75 2.15
N LEU A 115 -4.72 6.57 1.52
CA LEU A 115 -3.91 5.38 1.76
C LEU A 115 -2.40 5.56 1.57
N PRO A 116 -1.89 6.27 0.53
CA PRO A 116 -0.44 6.46 0.39
C PRO A 116 0.15 7.23 1.58
N PHE A 117 -0.58 8.20 2.14
CA PHE A 117 -0.13 8.96 3.31
C PHE A 117 -0.07 8.08 4.57
N ILE A 118 -1.09 7.24 4.76
CA ILE A 118 -1.14 6.25 5.85
C ILE A 118 0.04 5.26 5.72
N LEU A 119 0.31 4.78 4.50
CA LEU A 119 1.40 3.84 4.25
C LEU A 119 2.79 4.47 4.38
N ILE A 120 2.97 5.76 4.12
CA ILE A 120 4.21 6.48 4.43
C ILE A 120 4.47 6.46 5.92
N LEU A 121 3.45 6.79 6.73
CA LEU A 121 3.59 6.78 8.18
C LEU A 121 3.92 5.36 8.63
N TYR A 122 3.15 4.36 8.21
CA TYR A 122 3.39 2.96 8.51
C TYR A 122 4.81 2.49 8.13
N PHE A 123 5.28 2.82 6.93
CA PHE A 123 6.64 2.52 6.48
C PHE A 123 7.69 3.17 7.40
N TYR A 124 7.50 4.45 7.73
CA TYR A 124 8.41 5.19 8.59
C TYR A 124 8.49 4.58 10.00
N LEU A 125 7.34 4.23 10.60
CA LEU A 125 7.27 3.61 11.92
C LEU A 125 8.03 2.27 11.92
N LEU A 126 7.75 1.38 10.96
CA LEU A 126 8.39 0.07 10.89
C LEU A 126 9.90 0.14 10.59
N ALA A 127 10.30 1.04 9.69
CA ALA A 127 11.70 1.16 9.29
C ALA A 127 12.58 1.87 10.34
N ASN A 128 12.01 2.63 11.28
CA ASN A 128 12.78 3.46 12.22
C ASN A 128 12.49 3.25 13.71
N LEU A 129 11.25 2.97 14.13
CA LEU A 129 10.87 2.96 15.55
C LEU A 129 11.03 1.61 16.23
N LEU A 130 11.05 0.50 15.47
CA LEU A 130 11.36 -0.82 16.04
C LEU A 130 12.88 -1.05 16.17
N LYS A 131 13.63 0.00 16.54
CA LYS A 131 15.00 -0.12 17.01
C LYS A 131 14.92 -0.74 18.40
N LYS A 132 15.11 -2.06 18.44
CA LYS A 132 15.37 -2.73 19.71
C LYS A 132 16.74 -2.27 20.16
N ASP A 133 16.79 -1.43 21.18
CA ASP A 133 18.01 -1.17 21.93
C ASP A 133 18.49 -2.54 22.45
N ASN A 134 19.50 -3.08 21.77
CA ASN A 134 20.30 -4.21 22.21
C ASN A 134 21.72 -3.69 22.40
#